data_AF-A0A2G2UUL4-F1
#
_entry.id   AF-A0A2G2UUL4-F1
#
_cell.length_a   1.000
_cell.length_b   1.000
_cell.length_c   1.000
_cell.angle_alpha   90.00
_cell.angle_beta   90.00
_cell.angle_gamma   90.00
#
_symmetry.space_group_name_H-M   'P 1'
#
loop_
_entity.id
_entity.type
_entity.pdbx_description
1 polymer ?
#
loop_
_entity_poly.entity_id
_entity_poly.type
_entity_poly.pdbx_seq_one_letter_code
_entity_poly.pdbx_strand_id
1 'polypeptide(L)'
;MSSSYVRNWIKILVTSNIKELILKVGDSDSSFDSLPEELFVVEGLNVLNLRRFKLGLPPDHGIKFSSLRNLRLTDIYLDEQLALCASCVCLEKLRLSCCRGLASLNCSKFTKTEDGLAMLSS
;
A
#
# COMPACT_ATOMS: atom_id res chain seq x y z
N MET A 1 -4.18 -16.22 -8.53
CA MET A 1 -2.73 -16.44 -8.37
C MET A 1 -2.58 -17.20 -7.08
N SER A 2 -1.72 -18.24 -6.97
CA SER A 2 -1.52 -18.87 -5.65
C SER A 2 -0.85 -17.87 -4.70
N SER A 3 -1.35 -17.71 -3.48
CA SER A 3 -0.78 -16.81 -2.45
C SER A 3 0.71 -17.06 -2.18
N SER A 4 1.20 -18.26 -2.53
CA SER A 4 2.61 -18.65 -2.48
C SER A 4 3.51 -17.78 -3.39
N TYR A 5 3.05 -17.37 -4.57
CA TYR A 5 3.85 -16.54 -5.48
C TYR A 5 4.03 -15.13 -4.95
N VAL A 6 2.96 -14.52 -4.44
CA VAL A 6 3.01 -13.19 -3.81
C VAL A 6 4.00 -13.19 -2.65
N ARG A 7 3.92 -14.20 -1.78
CA ARG A 7 4.85 -14.35 -0.65
C ARG A 7 6.31 -14.46 -1.11
N ASN A 8 6.58 -15.22 -2.18
CA ASN A 8 7.94 -15.34 -2.71
C ASN A 8 8.46 -14.02 -3.27
N TRP A 9 7.62 -13.25 -3.98
CA TRP A 9 8.00 -11.91 -4.45
C TRP A 9 8.31 -10.96 -3.30
N ILE A 10 7.54 -10.98 -2.21
CA ILE A 10 7.84 -10.16 -1.04
C ILE A 10 9.15 -10.60 -0.37
N LYS A 11 9.43 -11.91 -0.28
CA LYS A 11 10.74 -12.39 0.22
C LYS A 11 11.90 -11.89 -0.63
N ILE A 12 11.78 -11.95 -1.96
CA ILE A 12 12.81 -11.43 -2.88
C ILE A 12 13.00 -9.93 -2.68
N LEU A 13 11.90 -9.19 -2.56
CA LEU A 13 11.94 -7.75 -2.31
C LEU A 13 12.70 -7.40 -1.03
N VAL A 14 12.41 -8.08 0.07
CA VAL A 14 13.09 -7.88 1.36
C VAL A 14 14.57 -8.24 1.25
N THR A 15 14.87 -9.45 0.75
CA THR A 15 16.25 -9.96 0.69
C THR A 15 17.15 -9.20 -0.28
N SER A 16 16.58 -8.66 -1.36
CA SER A 16 17.32 -7.92 -2.39
C SER A 16 17.23 -6.39 -2.21
N ASN A 17 16.62 -5.90 -1.13
CA ASN A 17 16.41 -4.48 -0.85
C ASN A 17 15.81 -3.72 -2.05
N ILE A 18 14.82 -4.33 -2.70
CA ILE A 18 14.17 -3.76 -3.88
C ILE A 18 13.46 -2.46 -3.49
N LYS A 19 13.67 -1.42 -4.31
CA LYS A 19 13.13 -0.07 -4.08
C LYS A 19 11.76 0.15 -4.69
N GLU A 20 11.35 -0.67 -5.65
CA GLU A 20 10.08 -0.53 -6.34
C GLU A 20 9.36 -1.86 -6.46
N LEU A 21 8.12 -1.90 -5.99
CA LEU A 21 7.25 -3.07 -6.13
C LEU A 21 5.99 -2.70 -6.90
N ILE A 22 5.72 -3.46 -7.96
CA ILE A 22 4.49 -3.37 -8.73
C ILE A 22 3.88 -4.78 -8.80
N LEU A 23 2.79 -4.99 -8.09
CA LEU A 23 2.03 -6.25 -8.13
C LEU A 23 0.61 -5.96 -8.62
N LYS A 24 0.19 -6.67 -9.68
CA LYS A 24 -1.13 -6.53 -10.26
C LYS A 24 -1.69 -7.91 -10.53
N VAL A 25 -2.78 -8.24 -9.85
CA VAL A 25 -3.54 -9.46 -10.12
C VAL A 25 -4.60 -9.14 -11.19
N GLY A 26 -4.79 -10.06 -12.14
CA GLY A 26 -5.76 -9.93 -13.23
C GLY A 26 -7.21 -10.11 -12.77
N ASP A 27 -8.17 -9.82 -13.67
CA ASP A 27 -9.58 -9.70 -13.28
C ASP A 27 -10.31 -11.04 -13.04
N SER A 28 -9.67 -12.17 -13.39
CA SER A 28 -10.25 -13.52 -13.31
C SER A 28 -10.31 -14.11 -11.91
N ASP A 29 -9.55 -13.59 -10.94
CA ASP A 29 -9.58 -14.04 -9.56
C ASP A 29 -10.58 -13.20 -8.77
N SER A 30 -11.67 -13.82 -8.32
CA SER A 30 -12.71 -13.17 -7.49
C SER A 30 -12.24 -12.93 -6.05
N SER A 31 -11.14 -13.56 -5.62
CA SER A 31 -10.59 -13.40 -4.28
C SER A 31 -9.47 -12.38 -4.24
N PHE A 32 -9.56 -11.45 -3.29
CA PHE A 32 -8.47 -10.57 -2.93
C PHE A 32 -7.46 -11.34 -2.06
N ASP A 33 -6.24 -11.54 -2.57
CA ASP A 33 -5.18 -12.12 -1.76
C ASP A 33 -4.72 -11.14 -0.68
N SER A 34 -4.52 -11.64 0.54
CA SER A 34 -3.91 -10.85 1.61
C SER A 34 -2.42 -10.70 1.38
N LEU A 35 -1.89 -9.50 1.60
CA LEU A 35 -0.45 -9.28 1.56
C LEU A 35 0.23 -9.84 2.82
N PRO A 36 1.43 -10.42 2.67
CA PRO A 36 2.19 -10.92 3.79
C PRO A 36 2.71 -9.74 4.64
N GLU A 37 2.74 -9.91 5.98
CA GLU A 37 3.07 -8.85 6.93
C GLU A 37 4.48 -8.27 6.72
N GLU A 38 5.39 -9.08 6.20
CA GLU A 38 6.76 -8.74 5.87
C GLU A 38 6.86 -7.54 4.92
N LEU A 39 5.84 -7.30 4.09
CA LEU A 39 5.79 -6.11 3.24
C LEU A 39 5.69 -4.83 4.07
N PHE A 40 4.88 -4.81 5.13
CA PHE A 40 4.59 -3.58 5.88
C PHE A 40 5.76 -3.08 6.71
N VAL A 41 6.79 -3.90 6.92
CA VAL A 41 8.00 -3.52 7.68
C VAL A 41 9.17 -3.12 6.78
N VAL A 42 8.98 -3.01 5.47
CA VAL A 42 10.05 -2.65 4.52
C VAL A 42 10.32 -1.15 4.53
N GLU A 43 11.41 -0.76 5.17
CA GLU A 43 11.82 0.64 5.30
C GLU A 43 12.41 1.22 4.01
N GLY A 44 13.04 0.37 3.19
CA GLY A 44 13.77 0.78 2.01
C GLY A 44 12.93 0.98 0.75
N LEU A 45 11.61 0.75 0.79
CA LEU A 45 10.76 0.78 -0.39
C LEU A 45 10.38 2.22 -0.75
N ASN A 46 10.62 2.62 -2.01
CA ASN A 46 10.32 3.96 -2.51
C ASN A 46 8.99 4.02 -3.27
N VAL A 47 8.65 2.94 -4.00
CA VAL A 47 7.44 2.84 -4.82
C VAL A 47 6.69 1.56 -4.50
N LEU A 48 5.40 1.70 -4.18
CA LEU A 48 4.48 0.58 -3.99
C LEU A 48 3.24 0.77 -4.86
N ASN A 49 3.01 -0.16 -5.79
CA ASN A 49 1.85 -0.16 -6.66
C ASN A 49 1.15 -1.52 -6.60
N LEU A 50 -0.06 -1.52 -6.07
CA LEU A 50 -0.84 -2.72 -5.82
C LEU A 50 -2.18 -2.64 -6.53
N ARG A 51 -2.54 -3.72 -7.22
CA ARG A 51 -3.89 -3.92 -7.78
C ARG A 51 -4.48 -5.27 -7.39
N ARG A 52 -5.72 -5.26 -6.89
CA ARG A 52 -6.50 -6.46 -6.51
C ARG A 52 -5.91 -7.26 -5.35
N PHE A 53 -5.65 -6.57 -4.24
CA PHE A 53 -5.20 -7.15 -2.96
C PHE A 53 -6.09 -6.74 -1.80
N LYS A 54 -6.10 -7.57 -0.75
CA LYS A 54 -6.62 -7.20 0.56
C LYS A 54 -5.46 -6.67 1.39
N LEU A 55 -5.58 -5.42 1.85
CA LEU A 55 -4.69 -4.83 2.85
C LEU A 55 -5.36 -4.94 4.21
N GLY A 56 -4.98 -5.97 4.96
CA GLY A 56 -5.18 -6.00 6.40
C GLY A 56 -3.97 -5.35 7.07
N LEU A 57 -4.20 -4.35 7.92
CA LEU A 57 -3.11 -3.76 8.68
C LEU A 57 -2.61 -4.74 9.74
N PRO A 58 -1.29 -4.88 9.93
CA PRO A 58 -0.78 -5.67 11.04
C PRO A 58 -1.21 -5.01 12.37
N PRO A 59 -1.77 -5.79 13.31
CA PRO A 59 -2.38 -5.25 14.54
C PRO A 59 -1.37 -4.56 15.48
N ASP A 60 -0.11 -5.01 15.51
CA ASP A 60 0.82 -4.65 16.60
C ASP A 60 2.07 -3.84 16.17
N HIS A 61 2.40 -3.79 14.88
CA HIS A 61 3.68 -3.22 14.43
C HIS A 61 3.56 -2.00 13.52
N GLY A 62 2.34 -1.66 13.11
CA GLY A 62 2.07 -0.58 12.18
C GLY A 62 2.81 -0.77 10.84
N ILE A 63 2.73 0.26 10.00
CA ILE A 63 3.47 0.31 8.73
C ILE A 63 4.82 1.02 8.97
N LYS A 64 5.90 0.55 8.35
CA LYS A 64 7.25 1.16 8.40
C LYS A 64 7.75 1.57 7.02
N PHE A 65 6.88 2.18 6.22
CA PHE A 65 7.20 2.70 4.89
C PHE A 65 7.92 4.05 4.96
N SER A 66 9.00 4.12 5.74
CA SER A 66 9.72 5.37 6.03
C SER A 66 10.28 6.06 4.78
N SER A 67 10.78 5.29 3.80
CA SER A 67 11.31 5.81 2.54
C SER A 67 10.27 5.90 1.41
N LEU A 68 9.02 5.52 1.66
CA LEU A 68 8.02 5.40 0.60
C LEU A 68 7.61 6.77 0.10
N ARG A 69 7.84 7.01 -1.19
CA ARG A 69 7.52 8.27 -1.88
C ARG A 69 6.26 8.15 -2.72
N ASN A 70 6.02 6.98 -3.32
CA ASN A 70 4.87 6.77 -4.20
C ASN A 70 4.05 5.55 -3.76
N LEU A 71 2.80 5.78 -3.37
CA LEU A 71 1.83 4.73 -3.08
C LEU A 71 0.67 4.78 -4.07
N ARG A 72 0.46 3.68 -4.80
CA ARG A 72 -0.70 3.48 -5.66
C ARG A 72 -1.45 2.23 -5.25
N LEU A 73 -2.71 2.41 -4.89
CA LEU A 73 -3.65 1.34 -4.55
C LEU A 73 -4.81 1.41 -5.56
N THR A 74 -5.07 0.32 -6.28
CA THR A 74 -6.12 0.27 -7.30
C THR A 74 -6.94 -0.99 -7.15
N ASP A 75 -8.25 -0.87 -6.98
CA ASP A 75 -9.13 -2.00 -6.70
C ASP A 75 -8.59 -2.83 -5.54
N ILE A 76 -8.58 -2.24 -4.34
CA ILE A 76 -8.02 -2.83 -3.12
C ILE A 76 -9.13 -2.89 -2.07
N TYR A 77 -9.16 -3.96 -1.28
CA TYR A 77 -10.00 -4.05 -0.09
C TYR A 77 -9.16 -3.68 1.14
N LEU A 78 -9.53 -2.62 1.85
CA LEU A 78 -8.87 -2.11 3.04
C LEU A 78 -9.69 -2.49 4.27
N ASP A 79 -9.02 -2.82 5.38
CA ASP A 79 -9.68 -2.81 6.69
C ASP A 79 -10.02 -1.36 7.08
N GLU A 80 -11.01 -1.19 7.96
CA GLU A 80 -11.79 0.04 8.18
C GLU A 80 -10.97 1.33 8.35
N GLN A 81 -9.73 1.22 8.82
CA GLN A 81 -8.88 2.36 9.10
C GLN A 81 -7.47 2.15 8.53
N LEU A 82 -6.99 3.12 7.74
CA LEU A 82 -5.64 3.11 7.19
C LEU A 82 -4.83 4.31 7.72
N ALA A 83 -3.85 4.03 8.58
CA ALA A 83 -2.98 5.04 9.21
C ALA A 83 -1.66 5.23 8.42
N LEU A 84 -1.73 5.73 7.18
CA LEU A 84 -0.53 5.94 6.35
C LEU A 84 0.36 7.06 6.87
N CYS A 85 -0.21 8.11 7.46
CA CYS A 85 0.54 9.35 7.74
C CYS A 85 1.55 9.28 8.88
N ALA A 86 1.36 8.39 9.86
CA ALA A 86 2.38 8.16 10.88
C ALA A 86 3.58 7.38 10.31
N SER A 87 3.32 6.56 9.29
CA SER A 87 4.23 5.52 8.82
C SER A 87 4.99 5.87 7.54
N CYS A 88 4.45 6.75 6.70
CA CYS A 88 5.00 7.11 5.39
C CYS A 88 5.45 8.57 5.40
N VAL A 89 6.51 8.88 6.15
CA VAL A 89 6.95 10.27 6.39
C VAL A 89 7.43 11.00 5.13
N CYS A 90 7.94 10.26 4.14
CA CYS A 90 8.44 10.77 2.86
C CYS A 90 7.44 10.65 1.69
N LEU A 91 6.15 10.39 1.96
CA LEU A 91 5.17 10.08 0.93
C LEU A 91 4.78 11.30 0.10
N GLU A 92 5.21 11.35 -1.15
CA GLU A 92 4.98 12.47 -2.08
C GLU A 92 3.72 12.29 -2.93
N LYS A 93 3.40 11.05 -3.30
CA LYS A 93 2.29 10.74 -4.21
C LYS A 93 1.45 9.62 -3.61
N LEU A 94 0.18 9.93 -3.37
CA LEU A 94 -0.85 8.96 -2.99
C LEU A 94 -1.91 8.88 -4.08
N ARG A 95 -2.14 7.67 -4.61
CA ARG A 95 -3.23 7.40 -5.55
C ARG A 95 -4.07 6.24 -5.05
N LEU A 96 -5.34 6.52 -4.79
CA LEU A 96 -6.36 5.54 -4.41
C LEU A 96 -7.42 5.51 -5.50
N SER A 97 -7.76 4.31 -5.99
CA SER A 97 -8.78 4.14 -7.02
C SER A 97 -9.54 2.85 -6.77
N CYS A 98 -10.87 2.90 -6.79
CA CYS A 98 -11.74 1.73 -6.54
C CYS A 98 -11.42 1.01 -5.21
N CYS A 99 -10.97 1.73 -4.18
CA CYS A 99 -10.70 1.16 -2.87
C CYS A 99 -12.01 0.95 -2.10
N ARG A 100 -12.20 -0.24 -1.52
CA ARG A 100 -13.36 -0.63 -0.71
C ARG A 100 -12.96 -0.84 0.74
N GLY A 101 -13.91 -0.73 1.66
CA GLY A 101 -13.70 -0.97 3.10
C GLY A 101 -13.02 0.17 3.87
N LEU A 102 -12.46 1.18 3.20
CA LEU A 102 -11.88 2.35 3.86
C LEU A 102 -12.97 3.27 4.43
N ALA A 103 -13.16 3.27 5.75
CA ALA A 103 -14.09 4.18 6.41
C ALA A 103 -13.44 5.55 6.68
N SER A 104 -12.16 5.58 7.04
CA SER A 104 -11.42 6.82 7.29
C SER A 104 -9.96 6.74 6.86
N LEU A 105 -9.48 7.83 6.28
CA LEU A 105 -8.07 8.03 5.92
C LEU A 105 -7.49 9.09 6.85
N ASN A 106 -6.64 8.70 7.79
CA ASN A 106 -6.00 9.67 8.68
C ASN A 106 -4.76 10.23 7.98
N CYS A 107 -4.92 11.46 7.49
CA CYS A 107 -3.93 12.11 6.66
C CYS A 107 -3.71 13.56 7.06
N SER A 108 -2.89 13.79 8.09
CA SER A 108 -2.58 15.14 8.59
C SER A 108 -1.75 16.01 7.65
N LYS A 109 -1.24 15.46 6.53
CA LYS A 109 -0.34 16.15 5.60
C LYS A 109 -0.89 16.41 4.18
N PHE A 110 -2.09 15.92 3.85
CA PHE A 110 -2.62 16.00 2.49
C PHE A 110 -3.73 17.04 2.37
N THR A 111 -3.60 17.96 1.40
CA THR A 111 -4.71 18.81 0.96
C THR A 111 -5.40 18.14 -0.23
N LYS A 112 -6.73 18.08 -0.17
CA LYS A 112 -7.55 17.50 -1.23
C LYS A 112 -7.59 18.52 -2.39
N THR A 113 -7.18 18.12 -3.60
CA THR A 113 -7.45 18.92 -4.81
C THR A 113 -8.74 18.46 -5.47
N GLU A 114 -9.43 19.38 -6.16
CA GLU A 114 -10.81 19.23 -6.68
C GLU A 114 -10.98 18.04 -7.66
N ASP A 115 -9.89 17.50 -8.22
CA ASP A 115 -9.88 16.33 -9.09
C ASP A 115 -9.83 14.97 -8.36
N GLY A 116 -9.99 14.94 -7.03
CA GLY A 116 -9.90 13.72 -6.23
C GLY A 116 -8.47 13.22 -6.02
N LEU A 117 -7.46 14.00 -6.42
CA LEU A 117 -6.05 13.76 -6.10
C LEU A 117 -5.72 14.45 -4.75
N ALA A 118 -5.16 13.69 -3.81
CA ALA A 118 -4.56 14.25 -2.61
C ALA A 118 -3.12 14.68 -2.94
N MET A 119 -2.81 15.96 -2.84
CA MET A 119 -1.46 16.51 -3.01
C MET A 119 -0.96 17.01 -1.65
N LEU A 120 0.35 16.92 -1.39
CA LEU A 120 0.94 17.45 -0.16
C LEU A 120 1.02 18.98 -0.23
N SER A 121 0.70 19.67 0.86
CA SER A 121 1.12 21.06 1.04
C SER A 121 2.59 21.08 1.44
N SER A 122 3.42 21.69 0.59
CA SER A 122 4.84 21.98 0.84
C SER A 122 5.05 22.94 1.99
#